data_AF-A0A7S3HAL1-F1
#
_entry.id   AF-A0A7S3HAL1-F1
#
_cell.length_a   1.000
_cell.length_b   1.000
_cell.length_c   1.000
_cell.angle_alpha   90.00
_cell.angle_beta   90.00
_cell.angle_gamma   90.00
#
_symmetry.space_group_name_H-M   'P 1'
#
loop_
_entity.id
_entity.type
_entity.pdbx_description
1 polymer ?
#
loop_
_entity_poly.entity_id
_entity_poly.type
_entity_poly.pdbx_seq_one_letter_code
_entity_poly.pdbx_strand_id
1 'polypeptide(L)'
;QDRKHRPGVSVHLETEVVKSVCAGDEVSILTHTDKIGNTLAFSTMEILDKDGALVAKGKHIKFLPMGTHFSVITHPLVLPWTLNFYEMLQKRKGAPQGLADHFTGKKLPLPEGF
;
A
#
# COMPACT_ATOMS: atom_id res chain seq x y z
N GLN A 1 -21.50 -23.07 -7.67
CA GLN A 1 -20.12 -22.85 -8.16
C GLN A 1 -20.07 -21.43 -8.72
N ASP A 2 -19.34 -20.51 -8.08
CA ASP A 2 -19.35 -19.09 -8.44
C ASP A 2 -18.50 -18.84 -9.70
N ARG A 3 -19.17 -18.59 -10.84
CA ARG A 3 -18.55 -18.47 -12.16
C ARG A 3 -17.79 -17.14 -12.37
N LYS A 4 -17.87 -16.21 -11.42
CA LYS A 4 -17.25 -14.86 -11.49
C LYS A 4 -16.21 -14.59 -10.40
N HIS A 5 -15.89 -15.55 -9.55
CA HIS A 5 -14.78 -15.41 -8.60
C HIS A 5 -13.44 -15.49 -9.34
N ARG A 6 -12.78 -14.34 -9.57
CA ARG A 6 -11.38 -14.28 -10.02
C ARG A 6 -10.52 -13.70 -8.90
N PRO A 7 -10.11 -14.52 -7.91
CA PRO A 7 -9.21 -14.07 -6.87
C PRO A 7 -7.88 -13.77 -7.52
N GLY A 8 -7.36 -12.55 -7.35
CA GLY A 8 -6.04 -12.20 -7.83
C GLY A 8 -5.01 -13.19 -7.29
N VAL A 9 -4.26 -13.83 -8.20
CA VAL A 9 -3.31 -14.90 -7.87
C VAL A 9 -2.00 -14.28 -7.40
N SER A 10 -1.40 -14.82 -6.34
CA SER A 10 -0.05 -14.44 -5.94
C SER A 10 0.94 -14.92 -7.01
N VAL A 11 1.60 -13.98 -7.67
CA VAL A 11 2.59 -14.27 -8.73
C VAL A 11 3.95 -14.51 -8.10
N HIS A 12 4.30 -13.71 -7.10
CA HIS A 12 5.57 -13.81 -6.40
C HIS A 12 5.39 -13.36 -4.96
N LEU A 13 5.98 -14.11 -4.03
CA LEU A 13 6.00 -13.77 -2.62
C LEU A 13 7.40 -14.07 -2.10
N GLU A 14 8.04 -13.02 -1.60
CA GLU A 14 9.37 -13.07 -1.01
C GLU A 14 9.26 -12.55 0.42
N THR A 15 9.96 -13.19 1.35
CA THR A 15 10.00 -12.75 2.76
C THR A 15 11.38 -13.03 3.32
N GLU A 16 11.95 -12.00 3.95
CA GLU A 16 13.22 -12.03 4.65
C GLU A 16 12.95 -11.87 6.14
N VAL A 17 13.34 -12.87 6.92
CA VAL A 17 13.19 -12.87 8.38
C VAL A 17 14.46 -12.26 9.00
N VAL A 18 14.28 -11.20 9.77
CA VAL A 18 15.36 -10.45 10.42
C VAL A 18 15.53 -10.87 11.88
N LYS A 19 14.42 -11.13 12.56
CA LYS A 19 14.36 -11.50 13.98
C LYS A 19 13.38 -12.64 14.17
N SER A 20 13.71 -13.58 15.05
CA SER A 20 12.79 -14.65 15.44
C SER A 20 11.70 -14.12 16.39
N VAL A 21 10.49 -14.68 16.26
CA VAL A 21 9.36 -14.45 17.18
C VAL A 21 8.92 -15.76 17.79
N CYS A 22 8.43 -15.70 19.02
CA CYS A 22 7.97 -16.85 19.77
C CYS A 22 6.44 -17.00 19.66
N ALA A 23 5.96 -18.22 19.93
CA ALA A 23 4.52 -18.44 20.05
C ALA A 23 3.96 -17.62 21.21
N GLY A 24 2.91 -16.84 20.94
CA GLY A 24 2.30 -15.92 21.90
C GLY A 24 2.76 -14.46 21.76
N ASP A 25 3.78 -14.18 20.95
CA ASP A 25 4.15 -12.80 20.65
C ASP A 25 3.11 -12.14 19.75
N GLU A 26 2.77 -10.90 20.07
CA GLU A 26 1.91 -10.06 19.22
C GLU A 26 2.77 -9.39 18.15
N VAL A 27 2.34 -9.51 16.90
CA VAL A 27 2.99 -8.90 15.75
C VAL A 27 1.98 -8.10 14.95
N SER A 28 2.42 -6.94 14.45
CA SER A 28 1.64 -6.13 13.52
C SER A 28 2.19 -6.31 12.10
N ILE A 29 1.29 -6.43 11.14
CA ILE A 29 1.64 -6.56 9.72
C ILE A 29 1.19 -5.29 9.01
N LEU A 30 2.16 -4.48 8.61
CA LEU A 30 1.93 -3.29 7.82
C LEU A 30 2.15 -3.64 6.35
N THR A 31 1.16 -3.36 5.50
CA THR A 31 1.27 -3.61 4.07
C THR A 31 0.99 -2.33 3.32
N HIS A 32 1.88 -1.98 2.40
CA HIS A 32 1.74 -0.86 1.50
C HIS A 32 1.71 -1.36 0.06
N THR A 33 0.84 -0.76 -0.77
CA THR A 33 0.84 -1.04 -2.21
C THR A 33 1.64 0.02 -2.91
N ASP A 34 2.84 -0.36 -3.37
CA ASP A 34 3.81 0.56 -3.95
C ASP A 34 3.41 0.96 -5.37
N LYS A 35 2.88 0.00 -6.14
CA LYS A 35 2.49 0.22 -7.53
C LYS A 35 1.36 -0.69 -7.95
N ILE A 36 0.40 -0.13 -8.66
CA ILE A 36 -0.66 -0.88 -9.33
C ILE A 36 -0.51 -0.65 -10.84
N GLY A 37 -0.18 -1.71 -11.56
CA GLY A 37 -0.22 -1.76 -13.02
C GLY A 37 -1.56 -2.28 -13.52
N ASN A 38 -1.65 -2.45 -14.84
CA ASN A 38 -2.87 -2.94 -15.50
C ASN A 38 -3.21 -4.40 -15.10
N THR A 39 -2.18 -5.21 -14.86
CA THR A 39 -2.31 -6.65 -14.58
C THR A 39 -1.59 -7.11 -13.32
N LEU A 40 -0.69 -6.29 -12.75
CA LEU A 40 0.12 -6.64 -11.59
C LEU A 40 0.05 -5.53 -10.55
N ALA A 41 -0.10 -5.89 -9.28
CA ALA A 41 0.11 -5.01 -8.14
C ALA A 41 1.36 -5.46 -7.38
N PHE A 42 2.15 -4.48 -6.96
CA PHE A 42 3.36 -4.65 -6.16
C PHE A 42 3.08 -4.08 -4.78
N SER A 43 3.31 -4.89 -3.76
CA SER A 43 3.10 -4.52 -2.37
C SER A 43 4.32 -4.88 -1.54
N THR A 44 4.71 -3.98 -0.65
CA THR A 44 5.73 -4.22 0.37
C THR A 44 5.03 -4.47 1.70
N MET A 45 5.57 -5.40 2.48
CA MET A 45 5.08 -5.79 3.78
C MET A 45 6.20 -5.64 4.82
N GLU A 46 5.85 -5.11 5.97
CA GLU A 46 6.71 -5.06 7.16
C GLU A 46 5.97 -5.73 8.32
N ILE A 47 6.65 -6.66 8.97
CA ILE A 47 6.15 -7.32 10.18
C ILE A 47 6.93 -6.72 11.35
N LEU A 48 6.21 -6.14 12.31
CA LEU A 48 6.77 -5.51 13.51
C LEU A 48 6.34 -6.28 14.75
N ASP A 49 7.19 -6.32 15.77
CA ASP A 49 6.79 -6.80 17.10
C ASP A 49 5.98 -5.74 17.86
N LYS A 50 5.50 -6.12 19.06
CA LYS A 50 4.77 -5.24 19.97
C LYS A 50 5.49 -3.93 20.31
N ASP A 51 6.82 -3.91 20.26
CA ASP A 51 7.66 -2.75 20.59
C ASP A 51 7.96 -1.92 19.33
N GLY A 52 7.42 -2.33 18.17
CA GLY A 52 7.62 -1.69 16.88
C GLY A 52 8.92 -2.08 16.18
N ALA A 53 9.66 -3.07 16.69
CA ALA A 53 10.90 -3.51 16.06
C ALA A 53 10.61 -4.40 14.85
N LEU A 54 11.38 -4.21 13.78
CA LEU A 54 11.23 -4.98 12.54
C LEU A 54 11.61 -6.45 12.74
N VAL A 55 10.66 -7.33 12.47
CA VAL A 55 10.79 -8.79 12.57
C VAL A 55 11.07 -9.40 11.20
N ALA A 56 10.34 -8.97 10.18
CA ALA A 56 10.51 -9.48 8.83
C ALA A 56 10.07 -8.42 7.80
N LYS A 57 10.62 -8.53 6.61
CA LYS A 57 10.21 -7.76 5.43
C LYS A 57 9.74 -8.69 4.34
N GLY A 58 8.72 -8.28 3.61
CA GLY A 58 8.19 -9.07 2.51
C GLY A 58 7.89 -8.22 1.29
N LYS A 59 7.93 -8.87 0.13
CA LYS A 59 7.45 -8.33 -1.14
C LYS A 59 6.41 -9.27 -1.71
N HIS A 60 5.29 -8.71 -2.13
CA HIS A 60 4.19 -9.46 -2.72
C HIS A 60 3.82 -8.86 -4.07
N ILE A 61 3.89 -9.68 -5.11
CA ILE A 61 3.40 -9.36 -6.45
C ILE A 61 2.12 -10.14 -6.69
N LYS A 62 1.03 -9.43 -6.91
CA LYS A 62 -0.31 -10.02 -7.10
C LYS A 62 -0.82 -9.74 -8.51
N PHE A 63 -1.29 -10.78 -9.18
CA PHE A 63 -2.00 -10.64 -10.44
C PHE A 63 -3.37 -10.03 -10.18
N LEU A 64 -3.65 -8.92 -10.85
CA LEU A 64 -4.84 -8.11 -10.64
C LEU A 64 -5.34 -7.61 -12.01
N PRO A 65 -6.26 -8.34 -12.67
CA PRO A 65 -6.76 -7.95 -13.98
C PRO A 65 -7.78 -6.81 -13.82
N MET A 66 -7.31 -5.57 -13.85
CA MET A 66 -8.13 -4.38 -13.58
C MET A 66 -9.13 -4.05 -14.71
N GLY A 67 -8.95 -4.66 -15.88
CA GLY A 67 -9.88 -4.56 -17.01
C GLY A 67 -9.87 -3.19 -17.70
N THR A 68 -10.77 -3.05 -18.68
CA THR A 68 -10.79 -1.90 -19.61
C THR A 68 -11.06 -0.56 -18.92
N HIS A 69 -11.88 -0.54 -17.87
CA HIS A 69 -12.21 0.69 -17.15
C HIS A 69 -10.97 1.34 -16.52
N PHE A 70 -10.08 0.54 -15.94
CA PHE A 70 -8.82 1.02 -15.38
C PHE A 70 -7.93 1.65 -16.47
N SER A 71 -7.82 0.98 -17.62
CA SER A 71 -7.04 1.50 -18.76
C SER A 71 -7.54 2.85 -19.27
N VAL A 72 -8.85 3.11 -19.21
CA VAL A 72 -9.43 4.39 -19.64
C VAL A 72 -9.11 5.50 -18.64
N ILE A 73 -9.26 5.24 -17.33
CA ILE A 73 -8.99 6.26 -16.30
C ILE A 73 -7.49 6.55 -16.13
N THR A 74 -6.62 5.60 -16.49
CA THR A 74 -5.16 5.79 -16.50
C THR A 74 -4.62 6.27 -17.85
N HIS A 75 -5.48 6.56 -18.83
CA HIS A 75 -5.03 7.00 -20.16
C HIS A 75 -4.37 8.40 -20.08
N PRO A 76 -3.26 8.68 -20.79
CA PRO A 76 -2.51 9.93 -20.68
C PRO A 76 -3.34 11.21 -20.86
N LEU A 77 -4.38 11.17 -21.70
CA LEU A 77 -5.27 12.31 -21.93
C LEU A 77 -6.27 12.56 -20.79
N VAL A 78 -6.61 11.52 -20.03
CA VAL A 78 -7.68 11.55 -19.02
C VAL A 78 -7.08 11.60 -17.59
N LEU A 79 -5.85 11.12 -17.44
CA LEU A 79 -5.08 11.10 -16.19
C LEU A 79 -5.04 12.45 -15.44
N PRO A 80 -4.70 13.61 -16.06
CA PRO A 80 -4.65 14.86 -15.32
C PRO A 80 -6.02 15.29 -14.79
N TRP A 81 -7.11 14.94 -15.49
CA TRP A 81 -8.46 15.22 -15.03
C TRP A 81 -8.89 14.28 -13.90
N THR A 82 -8.58 12.99 -14.01
CA THR A 82 -8.91 11.99 -12.97
C THR A 82 -8.13 12.24 -11.68
N LEU A 83 -6.86 12.63 -11.75
CA LEU A 83 -6.06 13.02 -10.59
C LEU A 83 -6.64 14.27 -9.91
N ASN A 84 -6.94 15.33 -10.67
CA ASN A 84 -7.55 16.53 -10.11
C ASN A 84 -8.91 16.24 -9.45
N PHE A 85 -9.72 15.38 -10.07
CA PHE A 85 -11.01 14.99 -9.51
C PHE A 85 -10.84 14.15 -8.23
N TYR A 86 -9.87 13.23 -8.22
CA TYR A 86 -9.52 12.43 -7.05
C TYR A 86 -9.05 13.30 -5.87
N GLU A 87 -8.16 14.26 -6.13
CA GLU A 87 -7.70 15.21 -5.12
C GLU A 87 -8.83 16.08 -4.57
N MET A 88 -9.74 16.54 -5.44
CA MET A 88 -10.92 17.29 -5.03
C MET A 88 -11.86 16.45 -4.15
N LEU A 89 -12.02 15.16 -4.45
CA LEU A 89 -12.81 14.23 -3.63
C LEU A 89 -12.13 13.89 -2.30
N GLN A 90 -10.80 13.72 -2.28
CA GLN A 90 -10.05 13.52 -1.03
C GLN A 90 -10.13 14.75 -0.12
N LYS A 91 -9.97 15.96 -0.68
CA LYS A 91 -10.11 17.22 0.07
C LYS A 91 -11.49 17.35 0.72
N ARG A 92 -12.54 16.77 0.14
CA ARG A 92 -13.88 16.75 0.73
C ARG A 92 -14.08 15.73 1.85
N LYS A 93 -13.24 14.69 1.94
CA LYS A 93 -13.35 13.64 2.96
C LYS A 93 -12.51 13.88 4.22
N GLY A 94 -11.74 14.97 4.28
CA GLY A 94 -10.89 15.28 5.43
C GLY A 94 -9.73 14.29 5.54
N ALA A 95 -8.58 14.64 4.99
CA ALA A 95 -7.37 13.84 5.18
C ALA A 95 -6.92 13.93 6.66
N PRO A 96 -6.70 12.83 7.38
CA PRO A 96 -5.81 12.85 8.53
C PRO A 96 -4.39 13.19 8.05
N GLN A 97 -3.82 14.23 8.64
CA GLN A 97 -2.63 14.98 8.22
C GLN A 97 -1.31 14.18 8.08
N GLY A 98 -1.29 12.85 8.29
CA GLY A 98 -0.05 12.08 8.47
C GLY A 98 0.59 11.44 7.22
N LEU A 99 -0.12 11.33 6.08
CA LEU A 99 0.38 10.57 4.92
C LEU A 99 1.18 11.41 3.91
N ALA A 100 1.00 12.74 3.91
CA ALA A 100 1.69 13.64 2.99
C ALA A 100 3.18 13.85 3.33
N ASP A 101 3.53 13.70 4.62
CA ASP A 101 4.89 14.00 5.11
C ASP A 101 5.88 12.88 4.79
N HIS A 102 5.41 11.65 4.56
CA HIS A 102 6.27 10.51 4.26
C HIS A 102 6.78 10.48 2.81
N PHE A 103 6.08 11.13 1.88
CA PHE A 103 6.44 11.17 0.45
C PHE A 103 7.29 12.38 0.05
N THR A 104 7.36 13.42 0.89
CA THR A 104 8.00 14.70 0.54
C THR A 104 9.35 14.96 1.22
N GLY A 105 9.94 13.97 1.90
CA GLY A 105 11.33 14.03 2.37
C GLY A 105 11.66 15.20 3.30
N LYS A 106 10.66 15.92 3.81
CA LYS A 106 10.84 16.97 4.82
C LYS A 106 10.77 16.32 6.19
N LYS A 107 11.88 16.39 6.93
CA LYS A 107 11.89 16.07 8.36
C LYS A 107 10.83 16.91 9.06
N LEU A 108 9.90 16.23 9.75
CA LEU A 108 9.01 16.85 10.73
C LEU A 108 9.86 17.52 11.82
N PRO A 109 9.65 18.81 12.15
CA PRO A 109 10.13 19.33 13.42
C PRO A 109 9.35 18.62 14.54
N LEU A 110 10.08 18.07 15.50
CA LEU A 110 9.51 17.50 16.72
C LEU A 110 8.68 18.60 17.43
N PRO A 111 7.48 18.28 17.96
CA PRO A 111 6.79 19.21 18.84
C PRO A 111 7.64 19.40 20.10
N GLU A 112 8.16 20.61 20.30
CA GLU A 112 8.58 21.02 21.63
C GLU A 112 7.36 21.06 22.54
N GLY A 113 7.58 20.60 23.78
CA GLY A 113 6.56 20.05 24.65
C GLY A 113 5.36 20.94 24.96
N PHE A 114 4.27 20.27 25.36
CA PHE A 114 3.59 20.46 26.64
C PHE A 114 2.92 19.14 27.03
#